data_AF-A0A4J2F6K1-F1
#
_entry.id   AF-A0A4J2F6K1-F1
#
_cell.length_a   1.000
_cell.length_b   1.000
_cell.length_c   1.000
_cell.angle_alpha   90.00
_cell.angle_beta   90.00
_cell.angle_gamma   90.00
#
_symmetry.space_group_name_H-M   'P 1'
#
loop_
_entity.id
_entity.type
_entity.pdbx_description
1 polymer ?
#
loop_
_entity_poly.entity_id
_entity_poly.type
_entity_poly.pdbx_seq_one_letter_code
_entity_poly.pdbx_strand_id
1 'polypeptide(L)'
;MTPPSTDHQDSGNTEAKGAEAIYNRVKAAKKVPLDRMPYNLQYTVEVKNGSLIIPHYDHYHNIKFEWFDEDLYEAPKGYTLEDLLATVKYYVEHPNERPHSDNGFGNASDHVQRNKNGQADTNQTEKPQTEKPEEETPREEKPQSEKPESPKPTEEPEEESPEESPEESEEPQVETEKVKEKLREVEDLLGKIQDPIIKSNAKETLTGLKNNLLFGTQDNNTIMAEAEKLLALLKENK
;
A
#
# COMPACT_ATOMS: atom_id res chain seq x y z
N MET A 1 -32.94 36.97 8.61
CA MET A 1 -31.53 36.86 8.19
C MET A 1 -31.02 35.53 8.73
N THR A 2 -30.85 34.55 7.85
CA THR A 2 -30.23 33.26 8.12
C THR A 2 -28.71 33.38 7.89
N PRO A 3 -27.85 32.71 8.68
CA PRO A 3 -26.42 32.71 8.41
C PRO A 3 -26.12 31.91 7.13
N PRO A 4 -25.08 32.26 6.36
CA PRO A 4 -24.73 31.53 5.15
C PRO A 4 -24.26 30.12 5.51
N SER A 5 -24.69 29.13 4.73
CA SER A 5 -24.13 27.78 4.78
C SER A 5 -22.69 27.83 4.31
N THR A 6 -21.79 27.22 5.09
CA THR A 6 -20.41 26.97 4.71
C THR A 6 -20.42 25.97 3.56
N ASP A 7 -20.29 26.48 2.33
CA ASP A 7 -19.81 25.72 1.19
C ASP A 7 -18.45 25.10 1.59
N HIS A 8 -18.46 23.82 1.92
CA HIS A 8 -17.25 23.04 2.03
C HIS A 8 -16.62 23.02 0.63
N GLN A 9 -15.48 23.69 0.52
CA GLN A 9 -14.67 23.69 -0.69
C GLN A 9 -14.25 22.25 -1.01
N ASP A 10 -14.97 21.65 -1.96
CA ASP A 10 -14.57 20.42 -2.65
C ASP A 10 -13.23 20.68 -3.33
N SER A 11 -12.18 20.23 -2.65
CA SER A 11 -10.80 20.47 -3.00
C SER A 11 -10.36 19.38 -3.99
N GLY A 12 -10.56 19.65 -5.29
CA GLY A 12 -9.93 18.88 -6.36
C GLY A 12 -10.80 17.87 -7.09
N ASN A 13 -11.97 18.26 -7.58
CA ASN A 13 -12.76 17.43 -8.48
C ASN A 13 -12.26 17.56 -9.93
N THR A 14 -11.13 16.91 -10.22
CA THR A 14 -11.04 16.30 -11.56
C THR A 14 -12.01 15.13 -11.49
N GLU A 15 -13.08 15.14 -12.31
CA GLU A 15 -14.05 14.05 -12.33
C GLU A 15 -13.29 12.72 -12.44
N ALA A 16 -13.30 11.93 -11.38
CA ALA A 16 -12.64 10.63 -11.38
C ALA A 16 -13.17 9.84 -12.58
N LYS A 17 -12.26 9.31 -13.40
CA LYS A 17 -12.57 8.44 -14.55
C LYS A 17 -12.18 7.00 -14.20
N GLY A 18 -12.60 6.06 -15.06
CA GLY A 18 -12.16 4.67 -14.93
C GLY A 18 -12.55 4.00 -13.61
N ALA A 19 -11.64 3.21 -13.08
CA ALA A 19 -11.84 2.39 -11.89
C ALA A 19 -12.08 3.22 -10.61
N GLU A 20 -11.50 4.42 -10.50
CA GLU A 20 -11.77 5.32 -9.38
C GLU A 20 -13.22 5.81 -9.40
N ALA A 21 -13.73 6.13 -10.59
CA ALA A 21 -15.14 6.48 -10.78
C ALA A 21 -16.08 5.33 -10.39
N ILE A 22 -15.68 4.10 -10.73
CA ILE A 22 -16.40 2.88 -10.34
C ILE A 22 -16.40 2.77 -8.81
N TYR A 23 -15.24 2.86 -8.17
CA TYR A 23 -15.14 2.79 -6.72
C TYR A 23 -16.02 3.83 -6.04
N ASN A 24 -16.02 5.07 -6.53
CA ASN A 24 -16.82 6.15 -5.97
C ASN A 24 -18.34 5.92 -6.12
N ARG A 25 -18.80 5.40 -7.27
CA ARG A 25 -20.24 5.18 -7.53
C ARG A 25 -20.82 3.92 -6.89
N VAL A 26 -20.04 2.84 -6.75
CA VAL A 26 -20.56 1.56 -6.26
C VAL A 26 -20.92 1.66 -4.77
N LYS A 27 -21.96 0.92 -4.38
CA LYS A 27 -22.32 0.74 -2.97
C LYS A 27 -21.48 -0.39 -2.38
N ALA A 28 -21.02 -0.21 -1.14
CA ALA A 28 -20.34 -1.24 -0.37
C ALA A 28 -21.18 -2.52 -0.28
N ALA A 29 -20.61 -3.65 -0.71
CA ALA A 29 -21.24 -4.97 -0.61
C ALA A 29 -20.21 -6.11 -0.72
N LYS A 30 -20.36 -7.16 0.09
CA LYS A 30 -19.54 -8.39 0.04
C LYS A 30 -19.96 -9.28 -1.14
N LYS A 31 -19.54 -8.91 -2.36
CA LYS A 31 -19.90 -9.60 -3.61
C LYS A 31 -18.89 -10.69 -3.98
N VAL A 32 -17.60 -10.40 -3.82
CA VAL A 32 -16.49 -11.31 -4.10
C VAL A 32 -16.13 -12.08 -2.83
N PRO A 33 -16.05 -13.42 -2.87
CA PRO A 33 -15.56 -14.23 -1.75
C PRO A 33 -14.13 -13.87 -1.35
N LEU A 34 -13.82 -13.89 -0.05
CA LEU A 34 -12.51 -13.51 0.48
C LEU A 34 -11.34 -14.31 -0.12
N ASP A 35 -11.52 -15.61 -0.34
CA ASP A 35 -10.53 -16.51 -0.94
C ASP A 35 -10.32 -16.27 -2.45
N ARG A 36 -11.18 -15.44 -3.06
CA ARG A 36 -11.14 -15.08 -4.48
C ARG A 36 -10.70 -13.63 -4.69
N MET A 37 -10.57 -12.84 -3.64
CA MET A 37 -10.07 -11.47 -3.70
C MET A 37 -8.59 -11.46 -4.12
N PRO A 38 -8.24 -10.86 -5.27
CA PRO A 38 -6.85 -10.79 -5.70
C PRO A 38 -6.09 -9.68 -4.95
N TYR A 39 -4.76 -9.73 -5.03
CA TYR A 39 -3.84 -8.66 -4.62
C TYR A 39 -3.98 -8.17 -3.16
N ASN A 40 -4.54 -8.99 -2.27
CA ASN A 40 -4.75 -8.63 -0.86
C ASN A 40 -5.67 -7.41 -0.65
N LEU A 41 -6.51 -7.07 -1.64
CA LEU A 41 -7.38 -5.90 -1.63
C LEU A 41 -8.41 -5.90 -0.48
N GLN A 42 -8.70 -7.07 0.12
CA GLN A 42 -9.57 -7.18 1.28
C GLN A 42 -8.99 -6.52 2.53
N TYR A 43 -7.68 -6.22 2.53
CA TYR A 43 -6.98 -5.58 3.63
C TYR A 43 -6.79 -4.08 3.45
N THR A 44 -7.37 -3.48 2.39
CA THR A 44 -7.35 -2.02 2.22
C THR A 44 -7.94 -1.33 3.43
N VAL A 45 -7.19 -0.36 3.97
CA VAL A 45 -7.59 0.39 5.17
C VAL A 45 -8.18 1.75 4.83
N GLU A 46 -7.74 2.35 3.73
CA GLU A 46 -8.22 3.63 3.24
C GLU A 46 -7.98 3.78 1.74
N VAL A 47 -8.58 4.82 1.14
CA VAL A 47 -8.33 5.25 -0.22
C VAL A 47 -7.78 6.66 -0.17
N LYS A 48 -6.65 6.89 -0.85
CA LYS A 48 -5.95 8.18 -0.82
C LYS A 48 -5.21 8.39 -2.13
N ASN A 49 -5.33 9.59 -2.71
CA ASN A 49 -4.64 10.00 -3.93
C ASN A 49 -4.79 8.98 -5.08
N GLY A 50 -6.03 8.58 -5.40
CA GLY A 50 -6.31 7.61 -6.46
C GLY A 50 -5.78 6.20 -6.20
N SER A 51 -5.44 5.86 -4.95
CA SER A 51 -4.85 4.58 -4.58
C SER A 51 -5.57 3.91 -3.40
N LEU A 52 -5.69 2.59 -3.47
CA LEU A 52 -6.09 1.73 -2.36
C LEU A 52 -4.85 1.48 -1.48
N ILE A 53 -4.94 1.85 -0.20
CA ILE A 53 -3.84 1.78 0.75
C ILE A 53 -3.93 0.49 1.55
N ILE A 54 -2.93 -0.37 1.42
CA ILE A 54 -2.86 -1.66 2.11
C ILE A 54 -1.57 -1.71 2.94
N PRO A 55 -1.64 -1.48 4.26
CA PRO A 55 -0.48 -1.63 5.12
C PRO A 55 -0.11 -3.10 5.28
N HIS A 56 1.18 -3.39 5.32
CA HIS A 56 1.74 -4.73 5.48
C HIS A 56 3.04 -4.63 6.28
N TYR A 57 3.03 -5.19 7.50
CA TYR A 57 4.11 -4.99 8.48
C TYR A 57 4.50 -3.51 8.62
N ASP A 58 5.70 -3.15 8.16
CA ASP A 58 6.34 -1.85 8.28
C ASP A 58 6.21 -0.95 7.04
N HIS A 59 5.50 -1.38 5.99
CA HIS A 59 5.32 -0.60 4.75
C HIS A 59 3.87 -0.58 4.26
N TYR A 60 3.64 0.17 3.18
CA TYR A 60 2.35 0.28 2.50
C TYR A 60 2.46 -0.19 1.05
N HIS A 61 1.49 -0.98 0.62
CA HIS A 61 1.18 -1.15 -0.79
C HIS A 61 0.16 -0.10 -1.22
N ASN A 62 0.44 0.58 -2.32
CA ASN A 62 -0.42 1.60 -2.91
C ASN A 62 -0.88 1.08 -4.27
N ILE A 63 -2.11 0.56 -4.34
CA ILE A 63 -2.67 0.03 -5.58
C ILE A 63 -3.43 1.15 -6.27
N LYS A 64 -2.89 1.68 -7.36
CA LYS A 64 -3.55 2.75 -8.12
C LYS A 64 -4.81 2.23 -8.81
N PHE A 65 -5.86 3.04 -8.86
CA PHE A 65 -7.04 2.73 -9.68
C PHE A 65 -6.69 2.60 -11.17
N GLU A 66 -5.76 3.42 -11.66
CA GLU A 66 -5.29 3.39 -13.05
C GLU A 66 -4.79 2.00 -13.49
N TRP A 67 -4.23 1.20 -12.58
CA TRP A 67 -3.77 -0.16 -12.93
C TRP A 67 -4.91 -1.10 -13.32
N PHE A 68 -6.14 -0.83 -12.88
CA PHE A 68 -7.32 -1.55 -13.35
C PHE A 68 -7.81 -1.01 -14.71
N ASP A 69 -7.55 0.25 -15.02
CA ASP A 69 -7.91 0.87 -16.30
C ASP A 69 -6.90 0.49 -17.41
N GLU A 70 -5.67 0.17 -17.05
CA GLU A 70 -4.58 -0.30 -17.93
C GLU A 70 -4.54 -1.84 -18.07
N ASP A 71 -5.57 -2.54 -17.59
CA ASP A 71 -5.66 -4.02 -17.59
C ASP A 71 -4.49 -4.74 -16.88
N LEU A 72 -3.71 -4.04 -16.04
CA LEU A 72 -2.65 -4.66 -15.22
C LEU A 72 -3.24 -5.42 -14.02
N TYR A 73 -4.40 -4.96 -13.55
CA TYR A 73 -5.14 -5.53 -12.43
C TYR A 73 -6.56 -5.83 -12.89
N GLU A 74 -7.04 -7.03 -12.55
CA GLU A 74 -8.35 -7.48 -13.01
C GLU A 74 -9.20 -8.02 -11.85
N ALA A 75 -10.51 -8.00 -12.07
CA ALA A 75 -11.44 -8.72 -11.21
C ALA A 75 -11.21 -10.25 -11.34
N PRO A 76 -11.41 -11.02 -10.25
CA PRO A 76 -11.27 -12.46 -10.33
C PRO A 76 -12.32 -13.05 -11.29
N LYS A 77 -11.95 -14.12 -12.01
CA LYS A 77 -12.82 -14.76 -13.01
C LYS A 77 -14.23 -15.01 -12.48
N GLY A 78 -15.22 -14.48 -13.19
CA GLY A 78 -16.64 -14.59 -12.86
C GLY A 78 -17.21 -13.41 -12.08
N TYR A 79 -16.40 -12.41 -11.76
CA TYR A 79 -16.82 -11.16 -11.12
C TYR A 79 -16.47 -9.97 -12.00
N THR A 80 -17.25 -8.90 -11.87
CA THR A 80 -16.96 -7.62 -12.53
C THR A 80 -15.99 -6.79 -11.69
N LEU A 81 -15.35 -5.78 -12.30
CA LEU A 81 -14.57 -4.78 -11.55
C LEU A 81 -15.45 -4.05 -10.52
N GLU A 82 -16.73 -3.84 -10.82
CA GLU A 82 -17.69 -3.25 -9.87
C GLU A 82 -17.91 -4.14 -8.64
N ASP A 83 -18.03 -5.46 -8.82
CA ASP A 83 -18.18 -6.41 -7.71
C ASP A 83 -16.95 -6.42 -6.80
N LEU A 84 -15.75 -6.41 -7.42
CA LEU A 84 -14.50 -6.34 -6.69
C LEU A 84 -14.41 -5.04 -5.88
N LEU A 85 -14.59 -3.90 -6.54
CA LEU A 85 -14.49 -2.59 -5.88
C LEU A 85 -15.59 -2.36 -4.84
N ALA A 86 -16.79 -2.87 -5.05
CA ALA A 86 -17.85 -2.86 -4.04
C ALA A 86 -17.46 -3.66 -2.78
N THR A 87 -16.73 -4.77 -2.96
CA THR A 87 -16.23 -5.61 -1.87
C THR A 87 -15.08 -4.93 -1.13
N VAL A 88 -14.14 -4.31 -1.86
CA VAL A 88 -13.07 -3.50 -1.25
C VAL A 88 -13.68 -2.36 -0.44
N LYS A 89 -14.62 -1.61 -1.04
CA LYS A 89 -15.31 -0.50 -0.39
C LYS A 89 -16.03 -0.92 0.88
N TYR A 90 -16.63 -2.11 0.88
CA TYR A 90 -17.23 -2.68 2.08
C TYR A 90 -16.23 -2.76 3.24
N TYR A 91 -15.04 -3.32 3.03
CA TYR A 91 -14.04 -3.45 4.09
C TYR A 91 -13.36 -2.15 4.48
N VAL A 92 -13.31 -1.16 3.59
CA VAL A 92 -12.87 0.20 3.92
C VAL A 92 -13.90 0.87 4.84
N GLU A 93 -15.18 0.80 4.50
CA GLU A 93 -16.28 1.41 5.28
C GLU A 93 -16.61 0.65 6.58
N HIS A 94 -16.27 -0.65 6.67
CA HIS A 94 -16.55 -1.51 7.82
C HIS A 94 -15.25 -2.07 8.41
N PRO A 95 -14.41 -1.24 9.05
CA PRO A 95 -13.06 -1.65 9.50
C PRO A 95 -13.07 -2.77 10.54
N ASN A 96 -14.18 -2.95 11.28
CA ASN A 96 -14.37 -4.04 12.25
C ASN A 96 -14.70 -5.39 11.59
N GLU A 97 -15.17 -5.37 10.34
CA GLU A 97 -15.44 -6.58 9.54
C GLU A 97 -14.30 -6.93 8.59
N ARG A 98 -13.25 -6.09 8.53
CA ARG A 98 -12.05 -6.36 7.73
C ARG A 98 -11.45 -7.70 8.18
N PRO A 99 -11.12 -8.62 7.25
CA PRO A 99 -10.57 -9.92 7.61
C PRO A 99 -9.30 -9.78 8.43
N HIS A 100 -9.10 -10.72 9.35
CA HIS A 100 -7.85 -10.84 10.08
C HIS A 100 -6.76 -11.40 9.15
N SER A 101 -5.52 -10.95 9.35
CA SER A 101 -4.35 -11.46 8.65
C SER A 101 -3.32 -11.95 9.66
N ASP A 102 -2.91 -13.22 9.53
CA ASP A 102 -1.78 -13.79 10.28
C ASP A 102 -0.42 -13.33 9.72
N ASN A 103 -0.42 -12.67 8.56
CA ASN A 103 0.77 -12.23 7.83
C ASN A 103 0.92 -10.70 7.84
N GLY A 104 0.38 -10.01 8.86
CA GLY A 104 0.64 -8.59 9.08
C GLY A 104 -0.04 -7.63 8.09
N PHE A 105 -1.03 -8.07 7.31
CA PHE A 105 -1.78 -7.17 6.43
C PHE A 105 -2.88 -6.40 7.17
N GLY A 106 -3.20 -5.22 6.65
CA GLY A 106 -4.34 -4.42 7.07
C GLY A 106 -4.25 -4.06 8.55
N ASN A 107 -5.25 -4.45 9.32
CA ASN A 107 -5.32 -4.14 10.75
C ASN A 107 -4.22 -4.81 11.60
N ALA A 108 -3.55 -5.83 11.06
CA ALA A 108 -2.46 -6.53 11.73
C ALA A 108 -1.08 -5.89 11.47
N SER A 109 -0.98 -4.87 10.62
CA SER A 109 0.28 -4.15 10.36
C SER A 109 0.70 -3.31 11.57
N ASP A 110 2.02 -3.20 11.75
CA ASP A 110 2.67 -2.31 12.71
C ASP A 110 2.15 -0.87 12.63
N HIS A 111 1.86 -0.36 11.43
CA HIS A 111 1.34 0.99 11.23
C HIS A 111 -0.01 1.18 11.92
N VAL A 112 -0.93 0.22 11.74
CA VAL A 112 -2.27 0.30 12.33
C VAL A 112 -2.21 0.03 13.84
N GLN A 113 -1.35 -0.90 14.27
CA GLN A 113 -1.19 -1.22 15.68
C GLN A 113 -0.56 -0.07 16.47
N ARG A 114 0.50 0.57 15.96
CA ARG A 114 1.14 1.73 16.62
C ARG A 114 0.17 2.90 16.75
N ASN A 115 -0.66 3.14 15.74
CA ASN A 115 -1.67 4.20 15.79
C ASN A 115 -2.78 3.92 16.83
N LYS A 116 -3.20 2.66 16.99
CA LYS A 116 -4.15 2.26 18.05
C LYS A 116 -3.55 2.40 19.46
N ASN A 117 -2.26 2.10 19.61
CA ASN A 117 -1.59 2.20 20.90
C ASN A 117 -1.19 3.64 21.29
N GLY A 118 -1.11 4.57 20.32
CA GLY A 118 -0.95 6.01 20.57
C GLY A 118 -2.25 6.75 20.94
N GLN A 119 -3.40 6.07 20.80
CA GLN A 119 -4.76 6.55 21.12
C GLN A 119 -5.45 5.67 22.17
N ALA A 120 -4.69 5.13 23.14
CA ALA A 120 -5.26 4.46 24.28
C ALA A 120 -5.88 5.47 25.25
N ASP A 121 -7.07 5.97 24.91
CA ASP A 121 -8.22 6.17 25.82
C ASP A 121 -9.33 6.91 25.06
N THR A 122 -10.28 6.18 24.49
CA THR A 122 -11.74 6.37 24.65
C THR A 122 -12.56 5.55 23.64
N ASN A 123 -13.30 4.59 24.19
CA ASN A 123 -14.55 3.98 23.69
C ASN A 123 -14.50 3.04 22.47
N GLN A 124 -15.17 1.89 22.43
CA GLN A 124 -15.71 0.95 23.42
C GLN A 124 -16.26 -0.22 22.56
N THR A 125 -16.03 -1.46 23.00
CA THR A 125 -16.78 -2.65 22.55
C THR A 125 -18.22 -2.53 23.07
N GLU A 126 -19.23 -2.54 22.21
CA GLU A 126 -20.64 -2.45 22.61
C GLU A 126 -21.26 -3.85 22.81
N LYS A 127 -21.81 -4.10 24.02
CA LYS A 127 -23.22 -4.48 24.29
C LYS A 127 -23.44 -4.84 25.78
N PRO A 128 -24.69 -4.82 26.33
CA PRO A 128 -25.88 -4.02 25.99
C PRO A 128 -26.55 -3.30 27.20
N GLN A 129 -27.28 -2.22 26.89
CA GLN A 129 -28.35 -1.48 27.60
C GLN A 129 -28.75 -1.80 29.07
N THR A 130 -28.84 -0.74 29.91
CA THR A 130 -30.03 -0.44 30.76
C THR A 130 -30.08 1.04 31.20
N GLU A 131 -31.26 1.67 31.00
CA GLU A 131 -31.92 2.83 31.66
C GLU A 131 -31.23 4.20 31.95
N LYS A 132 -31.66 5.20 31.12
CA LYS A 132 -31.98 6.67 31.27
C LYS A 132 -32.20 7.29 32.70
N PRO A 133 -32.41 8.63 32.84
CA PRO A 133 -31.66 9.87 32.43
C PRO A 133 -31.47 10.89 33.59
N GLU A 134 -30.83 12.04 33.30
CA GLU A 134 -31.05 13.44 33.79
C GLU A 134 -29.67 14.15 33.88
N GLU A 135 -29.34 15.05 32.94
CA GLU A 135 -29.61 16.50 32.92
C GLU A 135 -28.72 17.30 33.90
N GLU A 136 -27.87 18.17 33.33
CA GLU A 136 -27.60 19.57 33.72
C GLU A 136 -26.17 20.01 33.33
N THR A 137 -26.09 20.89 32.33
CA THR A 137 -24.99 21.87 32.18
C THR A 137 -25.27 23.08 33.06
N PRO A 138 -24.26 23.81 33.58
CA PRO A 138 -23.84 25.05 32.89
C PRO A 138 -22.30 25.24 32.88
N ARG A 139 -21.68 25.81 31.83
CA ARG A 139 -21.27 27.23 31.66
C ARG A 139 -20.26 27.70 32.75
N GLU A 140 -19.16 28.42 32.53
CA GLU A 140 -18.80 29.45 31.54
C GLU A 140 -17.33 29.92 31.77
N GLU A 141 -16.80 30.70 30.81
CA GLU A 141 -15.64 31.64 30.88
C GLU A 141 -14.19 31.14 30.85
N LYS A 142 -13.24 31.72 30.09
CA LYS A 142 -13.20 32.65 28.94
C LYS A 142 -11.73 32.72 28.41
N PRO A 143 -11.45 33.39 27.27
CA PRO A 143 -10.28 33.19 26.40
C PRO A 143 -9.16 34.21 26.63
N GLN A 144 -8.01 33.99 25.98
CA GLN A 144 -7.11 35.08 25.60
C GLN A 144 -6.68 34.96 24.13
N SER A 145 -7.19 35.92 23.36
CA SER A 145 -6.69 36.34 22.06
C SER A 145 -5.37 37.09 22.24
N GLU A 146 -4.42 36.89 21.33
CA GLU A 146 -3.72 37.99 20.68
C GLU A 146 -3.16 37.54 19.32
N LYS A 147 -3.52 38.31 18.30
CA LYS A 147 -3.11 38.35 16.88
C LYS A 147 -2.72 39.84 16.67
N PRO A 148 -2.18 40.33 15.53
CA PRO A 148 -1.32 39.79 14.46
C PRO A 148 -0.02 40.60 14.31
N GLU A 149 0.87 40.20 13.40
CA GLU A 149 1.35 41.15 12.39
C GLU A 149 1.77 40.40 11.11
N SER A 150 1.21 40.82 9.98
CA SER A 150 1.75 40.56 8.65
C SER A 150 2.47 41.84 8.19
N PRO A 151 3.43 41.73 7.27
CA PRO A 151 3.12 42.31 5.97
C PRO A 151 3.43 41.39 4.79
N LYS A 152 2.81 41.77 3.67
CA LYS A 152 2.61 41.10 2.37
C LYS A 152 3.76 41.50 1.39
N PRO A 153 3.63 41.27 0.07
CA PRO A 153 4.28 40.25 -0.77
C PRO A 153 5.36 40.81 -1.72
N THR A 154 6.07 39.94 -2.43
CA THR A 154 6.79 40.24 -3.68
C THR A 154 6.89 38.89 -4.44
N GLU A 155 6.15 38.68 -5.56
CA GLU A 155 6.65 38.72 -6.96
C GLU A 155 8.09 38.16 -7.04
N GLU A 156 8.39 37.01 -7.66
CA GLU A 156 8.08 36.52 -9.02
C GLU A 156 8.09 34.96 -9.06
N PRO A 157 7.46 34.31 -10.05
CA PRO A 157 7.97 33.05 -10.60
C PRO A 157 8.50 33.33 -12.02
N GLU A 158 9.83 33.32 -12.18
CA GLU A 158 10.43 33.14 -13.51
C GLU A 158 10.17 31.69 -13.94
N GLU A 159 9.28 31.54 -14.91
CA GLU A 159 9.30 30.41 -15.84
C GLU A 159 10.50 30.51 -16.79
N GLU A 160 10.81 29.36 -17.38
CA GLU A 160 11.76 29.10 -18.45
C GLU A 160 13.23 28.88 -18.06
N SER A 161 13.57 27.60 -17.89
CA SER A 161 14.73 27.08 -18.60
C SER A 161 14.53 25.62 -19.02
N PRO A 162 15.13 25.23 -20.15
CA PRO A 162 14.60 24.23 -21.07
C PRO A 162 15.11 22.82 -20.76
N GLU A 163 14.48 21.85 -21.42
CA GLU A 163 14.95 20.47 -21.61
C GLU A 163 16.48 20.32 -21.56
N GLU A 164 17.00 19.73 -20.49
CA GLU A 164 18.26 19.02 -20.51
C GLU A 164 17.97 17.63 -19.94
N SER A 165 17.78 16.68 -20.85
CA SER A 165 17.88 15.25 -20.58
C SER A 165 19.20 15.01 -19.84
N PRO A 166 19.22 14.43 -18.61
CA PRO A 166 20.44 13.84 -18.14
C PRO A 166 20.66 12.60 -18.99
N GLU A 167 21.63 12.63 -19.91
CA GLU A 167 22.39 11.44 -20.26
C GLU A 167 23.04 10.95 -18.96
N GLU A 168 22.27 10.23 -18.16
CA GLU A 168 22.79 9.49 -17.04
C GLU A 168 23.72 8.43 -17.66
N SER A 169 25.00 8.49 -17.30
CA SER A 169 25.98 7.52 -17.72
C SER A 169 25.57 6.17 -17.14
N GLU A 170 24.77 5.40 -17.89
CA GLU A 170 24.42 4.03 -17.53
C GLU A 170 25.72 3.22 -17.52
N GLU A 171 26.21 2.90 -16.33
CA GLU A 171 27.14 1.80 -16.17
C GLU A 171 26.55 0.57 -16.89
N PRO A 172 27.35 -0.23 -17.62
CA PRO A 172 26.82 -1.34 -18.40
C PRO A 172 26.14 -2.34 -17.45
N GLN A 173 24.81 -2.27 -17.40
CA GLN A 173 23.96 -3.22 -16.69
C GLN A 173 24.15 -4.60 -17.32
N VAL A 174 24.37 -5.61 -16.49
CA VAL A 174 24.42 -6.99 -16.95
C VAL A 174 23.08 -7.34 -17.59
N GLU A 175 23.11 -7.96 -18.78
CA GLU A 175 21.90 -8.38 -19.49
C GLU A 175 21.08 -9.34 -18.63
N THR A 176 19.77 -9.11 -18.57
CA THR A 176 18.82 -9.93 -17.76
C THR A 176 18.91 -11.42 -18.07
N GLU A 177 19.23 -11.81 -19.31
CA GLU A 177 19.45 -13.22 -19.69
C GLU A 177 20.64 -13.86 -18.96
N LYS A 178 21.75 -13.13 -18.81
CA LYS A 178 22.94 -13.61 -18.08
C LYS A 178 22.63 -13.82 -16.60
N VAL A 179 21.83 -12.92 -16.02
CA VAL A 179 21.37 -13.06 -14.64
C VAL A 179 20.47 -14.30 -14.49
N LYS A 180 19.52 -14.51 -15.40
CA LYS A 180 18.66 -15.72 -15.42
C LYS A 180 19.47 -17.00 -15.53
N GLU A 181 20.47 -17.03 -16.42
CA GLU A 181 21.35 -18.18 -16.58
C GLU A 181 22.11 -18.50 -15.29
N LYS A 182 22.65 -17.48 -14.61
CA LYS A 182 23.35 -17.69 -13.33
C LYS A 182 22.42 -18.18 -12.23
N LEU A 183 21.21 -17.61 -12.10
CA LEU A 183 20.24 -18.08 -11.10
C LEU A 183 19.85 -19.55 -11.36
N ARG A 184 19.85 -19.99 -12.61
CA ARG A 184 19.66 -21.40 -12.96
C ARG A 184 20.85 -22.27 -12.56
N GLU A 185 22.09 -21.81 -12.75
CA GLU A 185 23.29 -22.52 -12.26
C GLU A 185 23.24 -22.71 -10.73
N VAL A 186 22.82 -21.67 -10.00
CA VAL A 186 22.62 -21.73 -8.55
C VAL A 186 21.56 -22.76 -8.18
N GLU A 187 20.43 -22.80 -8.87
CA GLU A 187 19.34 -23.75 -8.63
C GLU A 187 19.77 -25.21 -8.86
N ASP A 188 20.50 -25.47 -9.94
CA ASP A 188 21.01 -26.81 -10.25
C ASP A 188 22.02 -27.30 -9.21
N LEU A 189 22.82 -26.39 -8.64
CA LEU A 189 23.79 -26.73 -7.61
C LEU A 189 23.14 -26.88 -6.23
N LEU A 190 22.13 -26.06 -5.92
CA LEU A 190 21.29 -26.17 -4.74
C LEU A 190 20.62 -27.54 -4.63
N GLY A 191 20.20 -28.12 -5.76
CA GLY A 191 19.65 -29.47 -5.83
C GLY A 191 20.59 -30.57 -5.32
N LYS A 192 21.91 -30.33 -5.35
CA LYS A 192 22.97 -31.28 -4.98
C LYS A 192 23.42 -31.15 -3.53
N ILE A 193 23.06 -30.08 -2.84
CA ILE A 193 23.40 -29.85 -1.43
C ILE A 193 22.66 -30.85 -0.54
N GLN A 194 23.42 -31.51 0.34
CA GLN A 194 22.89 -32.46 1.33
C GLN A 194 22.57 -31.80 2.68
N ASP A 195 23.33 -30.78 3.08
CA ASP A 195 23.09 -30.09 4.34
C ASP A 195 21.72 -29.37 4.31
N PRO A 196 20.78 -29.76 5.19
CA PRO A 196 19.42 -29.23 5.17
C PRO A 196 19.33 -27.75 5.56
N ILE A 197 20.24 -27.26 6.42
CA ILE A 197 20.27 -25.87 6.87
C ILE A 197 20.74 -25.00 5.71
N ILE A 198 21.86 -25.38 5.09
CA ILE A 198 22.43 -24.66 3.94
C ILE A 198 21.44 -24.67 2.78
N LYS A 199 20.81 -25.82 2.52
CA LYS A 199 19.80 -25.95 1.46
C LYS A 199 18.58 -25.06 1.69
N SER A 200 18.08 -24.97 2.92
CA SER A 200 16.93 -24.11 3.24
C SER A 200 17.28 -22.64 3.05
N ASN A 201 18.40 -22.19 3.62
CA ASN A 201 18.84 -20.79 3.54
C ASN A 201 19.10 -20.37 2.09
N ALA A 202 19.84 -21.20 1.34
CA ALA A 202 20.14 -20.92 -0.05
C ALA A 202 18.90 -20.90 -0.95
N LYS A 203 17.89 -21.73 -0.64
CA LYS A 203 16.60 -21.71 -1.35
C LYS A 203 15.84 -20.41 -1.11
N GLU A 204 15.84 -19.91 0.12
CA GLU A 204 15.23 -18.63 0.47
C GLU A 204 15.93 -17.48 -0.26
N THR A 205 17.26 -17.41 -0.19
CA THR A 205 18.05 -16.40 -0.92
C THR A 205 17.81 -16.44 -2.43
N LEU A 206 17.83 -17.64 -3.04
CA LEU A 206 17.56 -17.81 -4.47
C LEU A 206 16.15 -17.32 -4.84
N THR A 207 15.16 -17.56 -3.97
CA THR A 207 13.78 -17.08 -4.19
C THR A 207 13.72 -15.55 -4.13
N GLY A 208 14.41 -14.93 -3.17
CA GLY A 208 14.57 -13.48 -3.08
C GLY A 208 15.19 -12.88 -4.34
N LEU A 209 16.30 -13.45 -4.83
CA LEU A 209 16.96 -12.98 -6.05
C LEU A 209 16.09 -13.11 -7.30
N LYS A 210 15.31 -14.20 -7.42
CA LYS A 210 14.36 -14.38 -8.53
C LYS A 210 13.22 -13.35 -8.48
N ASN A 211 12.71 -13.05 -7.28
CA ASN A 211 11.69 -12.03 -7.10
C ASN A 211 12.26 -10.64 -7.42
N ASN A 212 13.48 -10.34 -6.98
CA ASN A 212 14.13 -9.08 -7.29
C ASN A 212 14.30 -8.87 -8.80
N LEU A 213 14.69 -9.92 -9.53
CA LEU A 213 14.78 -9.91 -10.98
C LEU A 213 13.41 -9.76 -11.67
N LEU A 214 12.37 -10.38 -11.12
CA LEU A 214 11.01 -10.35 -11.69
C LEU A 214 10.35 -8.98 -11.53
N PHE A 215 10.49 -8.38 -10.36
CA PHE A 215 9.84 -7.12 -10.00
C PHE A 215 10.75 -5.90 -10.24
N GLY A 216 12.00 -6.10 -10.64
CA GLY A 216 12.96 -5.03 -10.86
C GLY A 216 13.28 -4.23 -9.60
N THR A 217 13.18 -4.84 -8.41
CA THR A 217 13.44 -4.16 -7.13
C THR A 217 14.92 -3.94 -6.85
N GLN A 218 15.80 -4.61 -7.60
CA GLN A 218 17.24 -4.51 -7.53
C GLN A 218 17.81 -4.55 -8.95
N ASP A 219 18.90 -3.82 -9.18
CA ASP A 219 19.57 -3.78 -10.48
C ASP A 219 20.24 -5.13 -10.81
N ASN A 220 20.47 -5.37 -12.11
CA ASN A 220 20.99 -6.64 -12.58
C ASN A 220 22.41 -6.92 -12.08
N ASN A 221 23.24 -5.88 -11.88
CA ASN A 221 24.62 -6.04 -11.39
C ASN A 221 24.64 -6.52 -9.94
N THR A 222 23.77 -5.97 -9.10
CA THR A 222 23.66 -6.37 -7.70
C THR A 222 23.08 -7.78 -7.59
N ILE A 223 22.02 -8.12 -8.36
CA ILE A 223 21.49 -9.50 -8.40
C ILE A 223 22.57 -10.48 -8.87
N MET A 224 23.36 -10.09 -9.88
CA MET A 224 24.45 -10.89 -10.42
C MET A 224 25.51 -11.19 -9.35
N ALA A 225 25.96 -10.17 -8.62
CA ALA A 225 26.95 -10.32 -7.55
C ALA A 225 26.46 -11.21 -6.40
N GLU A 226 25.19 -11.10 -6.02
CA GLU A 226 24.60 -11.95 -4.99
C GLU A 226 24.42 -13.40 -5.44
N ALA A 227 24.01 -13.60 -6.70
CA ALA A 227 23.94 -14.93 -7.29
C ALA A 227 25.31 -15.61 -7.31
N GLU A 228 26.39 -14.86 -7.59
CA GLU A 228 27.76 -15.38 -7.56
C GLU A 228 28.24 -15.75 -6.14
N LYS A 229 27.92 -14.93 -5.14
CA LYS A 229 28.21 -15.24 -3.73
C LYS A 229 27.48 -16.51 -3.29
N LEU A 230 26.21 -16.64 -3.65
CA LEU A 230 25.41 -17.83 -3.34
C LEU A 230 25.97 -19.06 -4.05
N LEU A 231 26.35 -18.93 -5.32
CA LEU A 231 26.97 -20.00 -6.08
C LEU A 231 28.29 -20.48 -5.46
N ALA A 232 29.13 -19.56 -4.99
CA ALA A 232 30.39 -19.88 -4.33
C ALA A 232 30.14 -20.66 -3.03
N LEU A 233 29.22 -20.18 -2.18
CA LEU A 233 28.83 -20.85 -0.94
C LEU A 233 28.33 -22.28 -1.21
N LEU A 234 27.50 -22.47 -2.23
CA LEU A 234 26.99 -23.80 -2.57
C LEU A 234 28.09 -24.72 -3.12
N LYS A 235 29.07 -24.19 -3.85
CA LYS A 235 30.23 -24.96 -4.34
C LYS A 235 31.12 -25.47 -3.20
N GLU A 236 31.24 -24.70 -2.12
CA GLU A 236 31.99 -25.10 -0.92
C GLU A 236 31.28 -26.16 -0.08
N ASN A 237 29.95 -26.27 -0.20
CA ASN A 237 29.09 -27.12 0.64
C ASN A 237 28.39 -28.26 -0.14
N LYS A 238 28.93 -28.61 -1.31
CA LYS A 238 28.38 -29.59 -2.25
C LYS A 238 28.66 -31.04 -1.88
#